data_AF-A0A0F9LDC2-F1
#
_entry.id   AF-A0A0F9LDC2-F1
#
_cell.length_a   1.000
_cell.length_b   1.000
_cell.length_c   1.000
_cell.angle_alpha   90.00
_cell.angle_beta   90.00
_cell.angle_gamma   90.00
#
_symmetry.space_group_name_H-M   'P 1'
#
loop_
_entity.id
_entity.type
_entity.pdbx_description
1 polymer ?
#
loop_
_entity_poly.entity_id
_entity_poly.type
_entity_poly.pdbx_seq_one_letter_code
_entity_poly.pdbx_strand_id
1 'polypeptide(L)'
;MIKILLTTLMTILVLTGCNGCISVPGVFKKHKADSLHSELNISKFKETAVIVPLSGAVSEEWAVDVEKALQNPRYDLVVLWIESPGGSVTETKLLTHRLKVFQKKYNKPIYVYSERILASGAYWVASTFEKIVVSPAGHVGSIGVYMVRKDYSGLYDMLRLKFHYIASDSAKVMGNDATPMTDQERAHWQMKIYELHVEFMNHVWAYRTSQLINAYKFRNLMNVTTRQDTMLVAGQFRRIANGVLYNSRYAVSVGLIDGVMYFDEFIKALQAGGYATVTANGKDITEFYPFSARENRKRKMQQKVWEHLQTGQK
;
A
#
# COMPACT_ATOMS: atom_id res chain seq x y z
N MET A 1 31.15 -72.31 0.09
CA MET A 1 29.98 -73.21 0.17
C MET A 1 29.03 -72.90 -0.98
N ILE A 2 28.93 -73.83 -1.94
CA ILE A 2 27.75 -74.19 -2.76
C ILE A 2 27.31 -73.23 -3.90
N LYS A 3 27.65 -73.65 -5.15
CA LYS A 3 26.85 -73.72 -6.41
C LYS A 3 26.29 -72.41 -7.04
N ILE A 4 26.13 -72.19 -8.36
CA ILE A 4 26.49 -72.78 -9.67
C ILE A 4 25.74 -71.90 -10.72
N LEU A 5 26.30 -71.67 -11.93
CA LEU A 5 25.61 -71.37 -13.23
C LEU A 5 24.76 -70.06 -13.38
N LEU A 6 24.49 -69.43 -14.53
CA LEU A 6 24.88 -69.47 -15.96
C LEU A 6 24.13 -68.27 -16.63
N THR A 7 24.72 -67.59 -17.65
CA THR A 7 24.07 -66.96 -18.85
C THR A 7 23.00 -65.84 -18.68
N THR A 8 22.86 -64.77 -19.47
CA THR A 8 23.12 -64.50 -20.91
C THR A 8 22.87 -63.01 -21.22
N LEU A 9 23.69 -62.45 -22.16
CA LEU A 9 23.40 -61.53 -23.30
C LEU A 9 22.18 -60.57 -23.24
N MET A 10 22.22 -59.31 -23.70
CA MET A 10 22.60 -58.89 -25.06
C MET A 10 22.68 -57.34 -25.21
N THR A 11 23.60 -56.93 -26.09
CA THR A 11 24.07 -55.61 -26.56
C THR A 11 23.13 -54.83 -27.51
N ILE A 12 23.39 -53.53 -27.74
CA ILE A 12 23.44 -52.73 -29.03
C ILE A 12 23.48 -51.21 -28.68
N LEU A 13 24.57 -50.40 -28.84
CA LEU A 13 25.29 -49.80 -30.02
C LEU A 13 24.47 -48.73 -30.82
N VAL A 14 24.65 -47.40 -30.63
CA VAL A 14 25.54 -46.37 -31.28
C VAL A 14 25.35 -46.14 -32.80
N LEU A 15 25.27 -44.85 -33.22
CA LEU A 15 25.90 -44.12 -34.39
C LEU A 15 24.99 -42.94 -34.86
N THR A 16 25.33 -41.65 -34.71
CA THR A 16 26.08 -40.71 -35.62
C THR A 16 25.66 -40.80 -37.10
N GLY A 17 25.41 -39.78 -37.94
CA GLY A 17 25.56 -38.32 -37.95
C GLY A 17 25.64 -37.83 -39.44
N CYS A 18 25.35 -36.55 -39.71
CA CYS A 18 25.67 -35.72 -40.91
C CYS A 18 24.78 -35.67 -42.20
N ASN A 19 24.32 -34.43 -42.45
CA ASN A 19 24.41 -33.57 -43.67
C ASN A 19 23.61 -33.82 -44.96
N GLY A 20 22.91 -32.75 -45.41
CA GLY A 20 22.64 -32.49 -46.84
C GLY A 20 21.36 -31.71 -47.16
N CYS A 21 21.50 -30.45 -47.60
CA CYS A 21 20.45 -29.49 -47.97
C CYS A 21 19.59 -29.85 -49.19
N ILE A 22 18.29 -29.49 -49.16
CA ILE A 22 17.47 -29.13 -50.33
C ILE A 22 16.50 -27.99 -49.93
N SER A 23 16.57 -26.84 -50.60
CA SER A 23 15.55 -25.76 -50.69
C SER A 23 14.61 -26.05 -51.90
N VAL A 24 13.33 -25.66 -52.01
CA VAL A 24 12.68 -24.31 -52.11
C VAL A 24 11.10 -24.51 -52.02
N PRO A 25 10.20 -23.50 -52.21
CA PRO A 25 9.58 -22.57 -51.24
C PRO A 25 8.04 -22.70 -51.02
N GLY A 26 7.55 -22.05 -49.94
CA GLY A 26 6.28 -21.31 -49.93
C GLY A 26 5.04 -22.00 -49.38
N VAL A 27 4.52 -21.49 -48.25
CA VAL A 27 3.11 -21.09 -48.02
C VAL A 27 3.04 -20.53 -46.59
N PHE A 28 2.59 -19.28 -46.47
CA PHE A 28 2.28 -18.62 -45.21
C PHE A 28 1.26 -19.43 -44.40
N LYS A 29 1.62 -19.85 -43.18
CA LYS A 29 0.65 -20.10 -42.12
C LYS A 29 0.99 -19.24 -40.91
N LYS A 30 0.01 -18.41 -40.55
CA LYS A 30 -0.09 -17.60 -39.33
C LYS A 30 0.32 -18.48 -38.13
N HIS A 31 1.47 -18.21 -37.52
CA HIS A 31 1.74 -18.74 -36.18
C HIS A 31 0.90 -17.94 -35.18
N LYS A 32 -0.19 -18.58 -34.76
CA LYS A 32 -0.97 -18.21 -33.59
C LYS A 32 -0.04 -18.26 -32.38
N ALA A 33 -0.04 -17.16 -31.63
CA ALA A 33 0.68 -17.02 -30.38
C ALA A 33 0.06 -17.94 -29.32
N ASP A 34 0.45 -19.20 -29.31
CA ASP A 34 0.11 -20.16 -28.27
C ASP A 34 1.42 -20.82 -27.81
N SER A 35 1.98 -20.36 -26.68
CA SER A 35 2.77 -21.13 -25.70
C SER A 35 3.68 -20.23 -24.86
N LEU A 36 3.10 -19.59 -23.84
CA LEU A 36 3.73 -19.46 -22.53
C LEU A 36 2.67 -19.11 -21.46
N HIS A 37 1.56 -19.84 -21.49
CA HIS A 37 0.69 -19.94 -20.33
C HIS A 37 1.15 -21.17 -19.56
N SER A 38 1.95 -20.96 -18.50
CA SER A 38 1.88 -21.89 -17.37
C SER A 38 0.45 -21.82 -16.86
N GLU A 39 -0.41 -22.73 -17.32
CA GLU A 39 -1.78 -22.86 -16.85
C GLU A 39 -1.75 -23.15 -15.35
N LEU A 40 -1.89 -22.10 -14.55
CA LEU A 40 -2.15 -22.23 -13.13
C LEU A 40 -3.58 -22.73 -12.98
N ASN A 41 -3.73 -23.71 -12.11
CA ASN A 41 -4.98 -24.42 -11.86
C ASN A 41 -5.91 -23.56 -10.99
N ILE A 42 -6.27 -22.37 -11.49
CA ILE A 42 -7.21 -21.41 -10.86
C ILE A 42 -8.53 -22.12 -10.50
N SER A 43 -8.87 -23.18 -11.23
CA SER A 43 -10.01 -24.07 -10.95
C SER A 43 -10.02 -24.70 -9.54
N LYS A 44 -8.88 -24.73 -8.83
CA LYS A 44 -8.80 -25.25 -7.45
C LYS A 44 -9.29 -24.26 -6.39
N PHE A 45 -9.30 -22.96 -6.67
CA PHE A 45 -9.69 -21.95 -5.70
C PHE A 45 -11.15 -21.55 -5.89
N LYS A 46 -11.82 -21.27 -4.78
CA LYS A 46 -13.25 -20.94 -4.79
C LYS A 46 -13.49 -19.47 -5.11
N GLU A 47 -12.58 -18.61 -4.69
CA GLU A 47 -12.66 -17.16 -4.80
C GLU A 47 -11.31 -16.59 -5.28
N THR A 48 -11.30 -15.34 -5.73
CA THR A 48 -10.10 -14.65 -6.21
C THR A 48 -9.84 -13.36 -5.43
N ALA A 49 -8.63 -13.24 -4.88
CA ALA A 49 -8.11 -12.02 -4.27
C ALA A 49 -7.19 -11.29 -5.25
N VAL A 50 -7.48 -10.02 -5.53
CA VAL A 50 -6.64 -9.14 -6.35
C VAL A 50 -5.79 -8.23 -5.47
N ILE A 51 -4.50 -8.16 -5.75
CA ILE A 51 -3.56 -7.26 -5.08
C ILE A 51 -3.36 -5.99 -5.92
N VAL A 52 -3.64 -4.83 -5.29
CA VAL A 52 -3.55 -3.50 -5.89
C VAL A 52 -2.42 -2.72 -5.22
N PRO A 53 -1.26 -2.53 -5.88
CA PRO A 53 -0.13 -1.81 -5.30
C PRO A 53 -0.31 -0.28 -5.37
N LEU A 54 -0.21 0.36 -4.21
CA LEU A 54 -0.43 1.80 -3.97
C LEU A 54 0.77 2.40 -3.21
N SER A 55 1.54 3.24 -3.89
CA SER A 55 2.87 3.68 -3.44
C SER A 55 3.03 5.20 -3.38
N GLY A 56 3.84 5.68 -2.44
CA GLY A 56 4.24 7.09 -2.37
C GLY A 56 3.26 7.92 -1.55
N ALA A 57 3.20 9.23 -1.80
CA ALA A 57 2.24 10.08 -1.10
C ALA A 57 0.80 9.65 -1.44
N VAL A 58 -0.08 9.68 -0.44
CA VAL A 58 -1.51 9.42 -0.64
C VAL A 58 -2.05 10.39 -1.69
N SER A 59 -2.71 9.83 -2.70
CA SER A 59 -3.29 10.56 -3.83
C SER A 59 -4.65 9.99 -4.15
N GLU A 60 -5.60 10.86 -4.46
CA GLU A 60 -6.91 10.52 -4.99
C GLU A 60 -6.83 9.59 -6.21
N GLU A 61 -5.78 9.67 -7.03
CA GLU A 61 -5.61 8.83 -8.22
C GLU A 61 -5.64 7.33 -7.91
N TRP A 62 -5.29 6.93 -6.68
CA TRP A 62 -5.40 5.54 -6.22
C TRP A 62 -6.82 4.98 -6.37
N ALA A 63 -7.83 5.85 -6.25
CA ALA A 63 -9.24 5.49 -6.39
C ALA A 63 -9.54 4.84 -7.75
N VAL A 64 -8.85 5.24 -8.82
CA VAL A 64 -9.08 4.71 -10.18
C VAL A 64 -8.72 3.23 -10.27
N ASP A 65 -7.57 2.84 -9.70
CA ASP A 65 -7.12 1.45 -9.75
C ASP A 65 -7.95 0.56 -8.81
N VAL A 66 -8.33 1.10 -7.65
CA VAL A 66 -9.16 0.38 -6.69
C VAL A 66 -10.59 0.19 -7.21
N GLU A 67 -11.19 1.20 -7.86
CA GLU A 67 -12.52 1.06 -8.48
C GLU A 67 -12.50 -0.01 -9.58
N LYS A 68 -11.49 -0.01 -10.45
CA LYS A 68 -11.33 -1.05 -11.48
C LYS A 68 -11.26 -2.45 -10.88
N ALA A 69 -10.53 -2.62 -9.77
CA ALA A 69 -10.44 -3.89 -9.06
C ALA A 69 -11.79 -4.30 -8.47
N LEU A 70 -12.49 -3.38 -7.79
CA LEU A 70 -13.80 -3.64 -7.20
C LEU A 70 -14.88 -3.95 -8.25
N GLN A 71 -14.86 -3.26 -9.39
CA GLN A 71 -15.82 -3.44 -10.48
C GLN A 71 -15.66 -4.79 -11.19
N ASN A 72 -14.46 -5.36 -11.25
CA ASN A 72 -14.21 -6.59 -12.00
C ASN A 72 -14.89 -7.80 -11.32
N PRO A 73 -15.87 -8.46 -11.97
CA PRO A 73 -16.65 -9.53 -11.36
C PRO A 73 -15.85 -10.80 -11.08
N ARG A 74 -14.63 -10.93 -11.61
CA ARG A 74 -13.74 -12.07 -11.34
C ARG A 74 -13.04 -12.00 -9.99
N TYR A 75 -13.11 -10.86 -9.29
CA TYR A 75 -12.42 -10.65 -8.03
C TYR A 75 -13.43 -10.56 -6.90
N ASP A 76 -13.23 -11.35 -5.84
CA ASP A 76 -14.10 -11.44 -4.67
C ASP A 76 -13.53 -10.63 -3.50
N LEU A 77 -12.20 -10.50 -3.43
CA LEU A 77 -11.47 -9.72 -2.43
C LEU A 77 -10.50 -8.75 -3.11
N VAL A 78 -10.50 -7.49 -2.66
CA VAL A 78 -9.49 -6.50 -3.06
C VAL A 78 -8.51 -6.29 -1.91
N VAL A 79 -7.22 -6.49 -2.17
CA VAL A 79 -6.15 -6.17 -1.21
C VAL A 79 -5.42 -4.91 -1.69
N LEU A 80 -5.46 -3.88 -0.87
CA LEU A 80 -4.64 -2.68 -1.05
C LEU A 80 -3.26 -2.95 -0.47
N TRP A 81 -2.26 -3.12 -1.33
CA TRP A 81 -0.87 -3.14 -0.87
C TRP A 81 -0.36 -1.70 -0.82
N ILE A 82 -0.31 -1.13 0.38
CA ILE A 82 0.04 0.28 0.60
C ILE A 82 1.47 0.41 1.12
N GLU A 83 2.27 1.23 0.44
CA GLU A 83 3.60 1.66 0.89
C GLU A 83 3.65 3.19 0.87
N SER A 84 3.35 3.81 2.01
CA SER A 84 3.19 5.26 2.05
C SER A 84 3.51 5.89 3.41
N PRO A 85 4.26 7.00 3.41
CA PRO A 85 4.48 7.81 4.61
C PRO A 85 3.27 8.69 4.97
N GLY A 86 2.21 8.71 4.15
CA GLY A 86 1.08 9.62 4.30
C GLY A 86 0.93 10.57 3.12
N GLY A 87 0.34 11.74 3.35
CA GLY A 87 0.08 12.73 2.31
C GLY A 87 -0.67 13.94 2.86
N SER A 88 -1.25 14.74 1.97
CA SER A 88 -2.08 15.87 2.40
C SER A 88 -3.37 15.36 3.05
N VAL A 89 -3.91 16.13 3.99
CA VAL A 89 -5.18 15.83 4.65
C VAL A 89 -6.32 15.77 3.63
N THR A 90 -6.34 16.69 2.67
CA THR A 90 -7.37 16.77 1.63
C THR A 90 -7.40 15.51 0.77
N GLU A 91 -6.26 15.11 0.19
CA GLU A 91 -6.15 13.91 -0.65
C GLU A 91 -6.55 12.65 0.13
N THR A 92 -6.10 12.56 1.39
CA THR A 92 -6.42 11.46 2.30
C THR A 92 -7.93 11.31 2.51
N LYS A 93 -8.62 12.41 2.82
CA LYS A 93 -10.07 12.40 3.08
C LYS A 93 -10.86 12.09 1.81
N LEU A 94 -10.49 12.71 0.69
CA LEU A 94 -11.13 12.50 -0.60
C LEU A 94 -10.98 11.06 -1.08
N LEU A 95 -9.77 10.48 -1.01
CA LEU A 95 -9.53 9.08 -1.32
C LEU A 95 -10.36 8.17 -0.41
N THR A 96 -10.25 8.35 0.91
CA THR A 96 -10.96 7.51 1.89
C THR A 96 -12.47 7.48 1.64
N HIS A 97 -13.07 8.66 1.39
CA HIS A 97 -14.48 8.76 1.08
C HIS A 97 -14.85 7.97 -0.18
N ARG A 98 -14.10 8.15 -1.28
CA ARG A 98 -14.36 7.44 -2.54
C ARG A 98 -14.24 5.93 -2.38
N LEU A 99 -13.20 5.46 -1.71
CA LEU A 99 -13.01 4.03 -1.51
C LEU A 99 -14.16 3.40 -0.70
N LYS A 100 -14.72 4.10 0.29
CA LYS A 100 -15.91 3.61 1.01
C LYS A 100 -17.17 3.62 0.16
N VAL A 101 -17.36 4.64 -0.68
CA VAL A 101 -18.47 4.65 -1.65
C VAL A 101 -18.35 3.47 -2.60
N PHE A 102 -17.15 3.21 -3.14
CA PHE A 102 -16.92 2.08 -4.05
C PHE A 102 -17.10 0.73 -3.35
N GLN A 103 -16.55 0.57 -2.14
CA GLN A 103 -16.73 -0.64 -1.34
C GLN A 103 -18.22 -0.96 -1.16
N LYS A 104 -19.03 0.04 -0.78
CA LYS A 104 -20.48 -0.11 -0.63
C LYS A 104 -21.19 -0.42 -1.96
N LYS A 105 -20.80 0.26 -3.04
CA LYS A 105 -21.38 0.10 -4.38
C LYS A 105 -21.16 -1.31 -4.94
N TYR A 106 -19.96 -1.86 -4.79
CA TYR A 106 -19.59 -3.16 -5.36
C TYR A 106 -19.73 -4.32 -4.37
N ASN A 107 -19.96 -4.03 -3.09
CA ASN A 107 -20.18 -4.99 -2.01
C ASN A 107 -19.08 -6.07 -1.91
N LYS A 108 -17.82 -5.64 -1.96
CA LYS A 108 -16.64 -6.52 -1.83
C LYS A 108 -15.77 -6.11 -0.65
N PRO A 109 -15.23 -7.06 0.13
CA PRO A 109 -14.31 -6.76 1.22
C PRO A 109 -13.02 -6.12 0.69
N ILE A 110 -12.42 -5.27 1.51
CA ILE A 110 -11.12 -4.65 1.23
C ILE A 110 -10.16 -4.98 2.37
N TYR A 111 -9.06 -5.65 2.06
CA TYR A 111 -7.97 -5.83 3.02
C TYR A 111 -6.82 -4.89 2.68
N VAL A 112 -5.98 -4.60 3.67
CA VAL A 112 -4.79 -3.80 3.53
C VAL A 112 -3.58 -4.64 3.91
N TYR A 113 -2.56 -4.58 3.07
CA TYR A 113 -1.24 -5.13 3.33
C TYR A 113 -0.19 -4.03 3.24
N SER A 114 0.83 -4.06 4.09
CA SER A 114 2.01 -3.19 3.97
C SER A 114 3.28 -3.94 4.34
N GLU A 115 4.29 -3.84 3.49
CA GLU A 115 5.60 -4.42 3.70
C GLU A 115 6.50 -3.50 4.54
N ARG A 116 6.53 -2.19 4.27
CA ARG A 116 7.54 -1.29 4.88
C ARG A 116 6.95 -0.16 5.69
N ILE A 117 5.97 0.55 5.15
CA ILE A 117 5.45 1.77 5.78
C ILE A 117 3.96 2.00 5.50
N LEU A 118 3.20 2.14 6.58
CA LEU A 118 1.79 2.49 6.59
C LEU A 118 1.54 3.60 7.61
N ALA A 119 1.87 4.83 7.24
CA ALA A 119 1.95 5.95 8.17
C ALA A 119 1.03 7.12 7.82
N SER A 120 0.64 7.89 8.83
CA SER A 120 -0.11 9.15 8.71
C SER A 120 -1.34 8.98 7.82
N GLY A 121 -1.53 9.81 6.79
CA GLY A 121 -2.67 9.70 5.87
C GLY A 121 -2.88 8.31 5.25
N ALA A 122 -1.83 7.51 5.09
CA ALA A 122 -1.98 6.14 4.61
C ALA A 122 -2.62 5.22 5.66
N TYR A 123 -2.27 5.41 6.93
CA TYR A 123 -2.93 4.73 8.05
C TYR A 123 -4.37 5.20 8.23
N TRP A 124 -4.67 6.49 7.98
CA TRP A 124 -6.05 6.98 7.92
C TRP A 124 -6.87 6.16 6.92
N VAL A 125 -6.40 6.06 5.67
CA VAL A 125 -7.07 5.28 4.62
C VAL A 125 -7.23 3.82 5.06
N ALA A 126 -6.15 3.19 5.51
CA ALA A 126 -6.14 1.78 5.88
C ALA A 126 -7.04 1.44 7.07
N SER A 127 -7.11 2.33 8.07
CA SER A 127 -7.93 2.13 9.27
C SER A 127 -9.42 1.95 8.96
N THR A 128 -9.87 2.35 7.77
CA THR A 128 -11.27 2.33 7.30
C THR A 128 -11.76 0.95 6.85
N PHE A 129 -10.84 -0.01 6.67
CA PHE A 129 -11.10 -1.31 6.07
C PHE A 129 -10.93 -2.48 7.04
N GLU A 130 -11.40 -3.66 6.64
CA GLU A 130 -11.70 -4.77 7.55
C GLU A 130 -10.47 -5.41 8.18
N LYS A 131 -9.38 -5.52 7.43
CA LYS A 131 -8.13 -6.13 7.90
C LYS A 131 -6.91 -5.35 7.46
N ILE A 132 -5.96 -5.19 8.36
CA ILE A 132 -4.66 -4.57 8.14
C ILE A 132 -3.58 -5.55 8.59
N VAL A 133 -2.78 -6.03 7.64
CA VAL A 133 -1.62 -6.88 7.91
C VAL A 133 -0.37 -6.14 7.50
N VAL A 134 0.67 -6.20 8.34
CA VAL A 134 1.93 -5.51 8.08
C VAL A 134 3.10 -6.45 8.29
N SER A 135 4.16 -6.35 7.49
CA SER A 135 5.33 -7.21 7.68
C SER A 135 6.01 -7.01 9.03
N PRO A 136 6.79 -7.99 9.53
CA PRO A 136 7.63 -7.82 10.71
C PRO A 136 8.59 -6.61 10.65
N ALA A 137 9.02 -6.22 9.45
CA ALA A 137 9.91 -5.06 9.24
C ALA A 137 9.16 -3.73 9.04
N GLY A 138 7.83 -3.79 8.92
CA GLY A 138 6.99 -2.64 8.61
C GLY A 138 6.75 -1.71 9.80
N HIS A 139 6.50 -0.44 9.48
CA HIS A 139 6.18 0.61 10.44
C HIS A 139 4.76 1.15 10.22
N VAL A 140 4.06 1.43 11.30
CA VAL A 140 2.65 1.87 11.32
C VAL A 140 2.47 3.02 12.29
N GLY A 141 1.46 3.85 12.06
CA GLY A 141 1.08 4.90 13.00
C GLY A 141 1.35 6.26 12.39
N SER A 142 2.12 7.11 13.06
CA SER A 142 2.23 8.53 12.72
C SER A 142 0.83 9.20 12.69
N ILE A 143 -0.03 8.82 13.62
CA ILE A 143 -1.37 9.39 13.77
C ILE A 143 -1.21 10.79 14.36
N GLY A 144 -1.20 11.78 13.47
CA GLY A 144 -0.90 13.17 13.77
C GLY A 144 -0.95 14.01 12.51
N VAL A 145 -1.00 15.32 12.69
CA VAL A 145 -1.04 16.32 11.62
C VAL A 145 -0.03 17.39 11.96
N TYR A 146 0.69 17.89 10.95
CA TYR A 146 1.62 18.99 11.11
C TYR A 146 1.50 19.95 9.92
N MET A 147 2.01 21.16 10.11
CA MET A 147 2.19 22.16 9.08
C MET A 147 3.59 22.74 9.21
N VAL A 148 4.21 23.05 8.06
CA VAL A 148 5.49 23.74 8.01
C VAL A 148 5.27 25.10 7.35
N ARG A 149 5.59 26.17 8.07
CA ARG A 149 5.76 27.52 7.54
C ARG A 149 7.26 27.82 7.52
N LYS A 150 7.77 28.29 6.39
CA LYS A 150 9.16 28.73 6.29
C LYS A 150 9.23 30.22 6.62
N ASP A 151 10.32 30.63 7.25
CA ASP A 151 10.59 32.03 7.56
C ASP A 151 11.87 32.44 6.83
N TYR A 152 11.71 33.36 5.86
CA TYR A 152 12.79 33.92 5.07
C TYR A 152 12.99 35.42 5.36
N SER A 153 12.35 35.97 6.40
CA SER A 153 12.45 37.39 6.73
C SER A 153 13.90 37.87 6.88
N GLY A 154 14.75 37.10 7.58
CA GLY A 154 16.18 37.40 7.71
C GLY A 154 16.94 37.36 6.37
N LEU A 155 16.58 36.46 5.46
CA LEU A 155 17.17 36.40 4.11
C LEU A 155 16.78 37.64 3.29
N TYR A 156 15.51 38.03 3.33
CA TYR A 156 15.03 39.21 2.61
C TYR A 156 15.64 40.50 3.16
N ASP A 157 15.85 40.59 4.48
CA ASP A 157 16.57 41.71 5.09
C ASP A 157 18.02 41.82 4.62
N MET A 158 18.74 40.70 4.51
CA MET A 158 20.10 40.67 3.94
C MET A 158 20.14 41.16 2.49
N LEU A 159 19.14 40.77 1.70
CA LEU A 159 18.99 41.19 0.31
C LEU A 159 18.42 42.61 0.16
N ARG A 160 18.08 43.27 1.27
CA ARG A 160 17.42 44.58 1.32
C ARG A 160 16.09 44.60 0.54
N LEU A 161 15.41 43.46 0.47
CA LEU A 161 14.07 43.34 -0.12
C LEU A 161 13.03 43.63 0.95
N LYS A 162 12.06 44.50 0.63
CA LYS A 162 10.95 44.84 1.52
C LYS A 162 9.63 44.45 0.86
N PHE A 163 8.85 43.68 1.59
CA PHE A 163 7.52 43.24 1.17
C PHE A 163 6.48 44.04 1.94
N HIS A 164 5.63 44.76 1.22
CA HIS A 164 4.50 45.49 1.78
C HIS A 164 3.21 44.78 1.37
N TYR A 165 2.52 44.17 2.33
CA TYR A 165 1.27 43.48 2.07
C TYR A 165 0.08 44.42 2.25
N ILE A 166 -0.72 44.60 1.19
CA ILE A 166 -2.00 45.31 1.22
C ILE A 166 -3.08 44.25 1.00
N ALA A 167 -3.92 44.04 2.01
CA ALA A 167 -4.92 42.97 1.99
C ALA A 167 -6.24 43.44 2.59
N SER A 168 -7.32 42.75 2.22
CA SER A 168 -8.66 43.05 2.75
C SER A 168 -8.81 42.73 4.24
N ASP A 169 -7.95 41.86 4.79
CA ASP A 169 -7.85 41.54 6.22
C ASP A 169 -6.44 40.99 6.52
N SER A 170 -5.95 41.17 7.74
CA SER A 170 -4.72 40.57 8.26
C SER A 170 -4.64 39.05 8.10
N ALA A 171 -5.77 38.33 8.19
CA ALA A 171 -5.81 36.88 8.04
C ALA A 171 -5.42 36.41 6.63
N LYS A 172 -5.59 37.25 5.59
CA LYS A 172 -5.26 36.91 4.19
C LYS A 172 -3.77 36.80 3.93
N VAL A 173 -2.94 37.38 4.78
CA VAL A 173 -1.49 37.36 4.66
C VAL A 173 -0.83 36.43 5.67
N MET A 174 -1.62 35.73 6.51
CA MET A 174 -1.11 34.64 7.34
C MET A 174 -0.49 33.56 6.44
N GLY A 175 0.64 33.00 6.88
CA GLY A 175 1.41 32.02 6.14
C GLY A 175 2.43 32.60 5.15
N ASN A 176 2.53 33.93 5.02
CA ASN A 176 3.58 34.53 4.22
C ASN A 176 4.97 34.20 4.79
N ASP A 177 5.97 34.02 3.93
CA ASP A 177 7.33 33.64 4.35
C ASP A 177 8.25 34.85 4.56
N ALA A 178 7.79 36.07 4.25
CA ALA A 178 8.60 37.28 4.30
C ALA A 178 8.62 38.00 5.64
N THR A 179 7.76 37.59 6.57
CA THR A 179 7.66 38.18 7.89
C THR A 179 7.76 37.12 8.98
N PRO A 180 8.32 37.47 10.16
CA PRO A 180 8.29 36.60 11.32
C PRO A 180 6.86 36.16 11.66
N MET A 181 6.70 34.90 12.06
CA MET A 181 5.40 34.39 12.47
C MET A 181 4.96 35.06 13.79
N THR A 182 3.78 35.67 13.79
CA THR A 182 3.20 36.27 14.99
C THR A 182 2.61 35.23 15.93
N ASP A 183 2.44 35.57 17.22
CA ASP A 183 1.80 34.67 18.19
C ASP A 183 0.32 34.39 17.84
N GLN A 184 -0.38 35.37 17.28
CA GLN A 184 -1.76 35.20 16.81
C GLN A 184 -1.83 34.22 15.63
N GLU A 185 -0.93 34.35 14.66
CA GLU A 185 -0.82 33.41 13.54
C GLU A 185 -0.49 32.00 14.04
N ARG A 186 0.46 31.88 14.98
CA ARG A 186 0.83 30.60 15.61
C ARG A 186 -0.38 29.97 16.29
N ALA A 187 -1.11 30.72 17.12
CA ALA A 187 -2.27 30.22 17.83
C ALA A 187 -3.39 29.77 16.87
N HIS A 188 -3.63 30.55 15.81
CA HIS A 188 -4.60 30.20 14.77
C HIS A 188 -4.27 28.85 14.11
N TRP A 189 -3.04 28.68 13.63
CA TRP A 189 -2.63 27.42 12.99
C TRP A 189 -2.56 26.27 13.98
N GLN A 190 -2.13 26.51 15.22
CA GLN A 190 -2.10 25.48 16.26
C GLN A 190 -3.50 24.93 16.56
N MET A 191 -4.51 25.80 16.62
CA MET A 191 -5.91 25.40 16.75
C MET A 191 -6.36 24.55 15.56
N LYS A 192 -6.05 24.95 14.32
CA LYS A 192 -6.40 24.19 13.12
C LYS A 192 -5.74 22.82 13.08
N ILE A 193 -4.47 22.72 13.47
CA ILE A 193 -3.76 21.44 13.55
C ILE A 193 -4.36 20.53 14.63
N TYR A 194 -4.74 21.09 15.77
CA TYR A 194 -5.41 20.34 16.83
C TYR A 194 -6.79 19.80 16.37
N GLU A 195 -7.59 20.62 15.70
CA GLU A 195 -8.88 20.20 15.11
C GLU A 195 -8.69 19.01 14.16
N LEU A 196 -7.72 19.09 13.25
CA LEU A 196 -7.43 18.02 12.30
C LEU A 196 -6.88 16.76 12.98
N HIS A 197 -6.08 16.89 14.04
CA HIS A 197 -5.58 15.75 14.80
C HIS A 197 -6.70 15.02 15.55
N VAL A 198 -7.62 15.77 16.16
CA VAL A 198 -8.82 15.21 16.78
C VAL A 198 -9.69 14.50 15.75
N GLU A 199 -9.86 15.08 14.55
CA GLU A 199 -10.57 14.42 13.45
C GLU A 199 -9.91 13.07 13.08
N PHE A 200 -8.57 13.02 13.01
CA PHE A 200 -7.84 11.78 12.74
C PHE A 200 -8.06 10.72 13.83
N MET A 201 -7.92 11.11 15.09
CA MET A 201 -8.19 10.20 16.20
C MET A 201 -9.62 9.65 16.15
N ASN A 202 -10.60 10.50 15.86
CA ASN A 202 -12.00 10.10 15.75
C ASN A 202 -12.24 9.15 14.57
N HIS A 203 -11.61 9.38 13.42
CA HIS A 203 -11.69 8.48 12.28
C HIS A 203 -11.16 7.09 12.62
N VAL A 204 -9.93 7.01 13.14
CA VAL A 204 -9.33 5.72 13.53
C VAL A 204 -10.18 5.03 14.59
N TRP A 205 -10.64 5.77 15.60
CA TRP A 205 -11.52 5.23 16.63
C TRP A 205 -12.79 4.63 16.01
N ALA A 206 -13.47 5.37 15.14
CA ALA A 206 -14.73 4.94 14.52
C ALA A 206 -14.62 3.58 13.79
N TYR A 207 -13.47 3.29 13.16
CA TYR A 207 -13.29 2.05 12.40
C TYR A 207 -12.50 0.97 13.14
N ARG A 208 -11.71 1.31 14.16
CA ARG A 208 -10.82 0.37 14.86
C ARG A 208 -11.18 0.14 16.32
N THR A 209 -12.29 0.70 16.82
CA THR A 209 -12.70 0.57 18.24
C THR A 209 -12.67 -0.88 18.72
N SER A 210 -13.22 -1.82 17.95
CA SER A 210 -13.26 -3.23 18.31
C SER A 210 -11.87 -3.83 18.48
N GLN A 211 -10.94 -3.52 17.58
CA GLN A 211 -9.57 -4.01 17.61
C GLN A 211 -8.77 -3.40 18.75
N LEU A 212 -8.93 -2.08 18.99
CA LEU A 212 -8.33 -1.38 20.13
C LEU A 212 -8.82 -1.99 21.46
N ILE A 213 -10.12 -2.25 21.58
CA ILE A 213 -10.71 -2.90 22.75
C ILE A 213 -10.17 -4.32 22.92
N ASN A 214 -10.16 -5.13 21.86
CA ASN A 214 -9.70 -6.51 21.94
C ASN A 214 -8.22 -6.59 22.35
N ALA A 215 -7.37 -5.74 21.78
CA ALA A 215 -5.96 -5.64 22.16
C ALA A 215 -5.79 -5.18 23.61
N TYR A 216 -6.62 -4.25 24.08
CA TYR A 216 -6.63 -3.86 25.50
C TYR A 216 -7.02 -5.01 26.41
N LYS A 217 -8.10 -5.74 26.09
CA LYS A 217 -8.57 -6.90 26.88
C LYS A 217 -7.47 -7.94 27.01
N PHE A 218 -6.84 -8.30 25.89
CA PHE A 218 -5.80 -9.32 25.85
C PHE A 218 -4.57 -8.94 26.70
N ARG A 219 -4.07 -7.71 26.57
CA ARG A 219 -2.88 -7.27 27.31
C ARG A 219 -3.10 -7.12 28.81
N ASN A 220 -4.28 -6.68 29.21
CA ASN A 220 -4.57 -6.36 30.61
C ASN A 220 -5.35 -7.47 31.32
N LEU A 221 -5.74 -8.54 30.62
CA LEU A 221 -6.63 -9.59 31.12
C LEU A 221 -7.93 -9.03 31.72
N MET A 222 -8.45 -7.94 31.13
CA MET A 222 -9.65 -7.24 31.60
C MET A 222 -10.81 -7.44 30.62
N ASN A 223 -12.03 -7.53 31.16
CA ASN A 223 -13.23 -7.37 30.35
C ASN A 223 -13.56 -5.87 30.22
N VAL A 224 -13.94 -5.46 29.01
CA VAL A 224 -14.40 -4.09 28.69
C VAL A 224 -15.89 -4.21 28.40
N THR A 225 -16.71 -3.90 29.39
CA THR A 225 -18.18 -4.07 29.32
C THR A 225 -18.92 -2.78 29.67
N THR A 226 -18.26 -1.84 30.34
CA THR A 226 -18.85 -0.57 30.75
C THR A 226 -18.39 0.59 29.85
N ARG A 227 -19.15 1.69 29.91
CA ARG A 227 -18.74 2.96 29.31
C ARG A 227 -17.40 3.45 29.87
N GLN A 228 -17.16 3.25 31.17
CA GLN A 228 -15.92 3.66 31.82
C GLN A 228 -14.71 2.89 31.26
N ASP A 229 -14.85 1.58 31.07
CA ASP A 229 -13.79 0.75 30.47
C ASP A 229 -13.45 1.22 29.05
N THR A 230 -14.49 1.56 28.27
CA THR A 230 -14.33 2.08 26.92
C THR A 230 -13.58 3.41 26.92
N MET A 231 -13.85 4.28 27.90
CA MET A 231 -13.12 5.55 28.07
C MET A 231 -11.65 5.33 28.46
N LEU A 232 -11.34 4.29 29.24
CA LEU A 232 -9.95 3.92 29.53
C LEU A 232 -9.21 3.52 28.25
N VAL A 233 -9.82 2.69 27.41
CA VAL A 233 -9.26 2.29 26.10
C VAL A 233 -9.06 3.53 25.21
N ALA A 234 -10.04 4.43 25.15
CA ALA A 234 -9.93 5.68 24.40
C ALA A 234 -8.77 6.56 24.91
N GLY A 235 -8.58 6.63 26.23
CA GLY A 235 -7.45 7.32 26.85
C GLY A 235 -6.10 6.70 26.48
N GLN A 236 -6.00 5.38 26.41
CA GLN A 236 -4.79 4.70 25.95
C GLN A 236 -4.52 4.97 24.46
N PHE A 237 -5.57 4.90 23.63
CA PHE A 237 -5.48 5.18 22.21
C PHE A 237 -4.97 6.60 21.95
N ARG A 238 -5.50 7.60 22.66
CA ARG A 238 -5.03 8.99 22.55
C ARG A 238 -3.54 9.14 22.87
N ARG A 239 -3.00 8.36 23.82
CA ARG A 239 -1.56 8.40 24.15
C ARG A 239 -0.67 7.85 23.05
N ILE A 240 -1.13 6.86 22.30
CA ILE A 240 -0.38 6.28 21.19
C ILE A 240 -0.62 7.02 19.86
N ALA A 241 -1.73 7.76 19.75
CA ALA A 241 -2.06 8.61 18.61
C ALA A 241 -1.38 9.99 18.70
N ASN A 242 -0.07 10.01 18.89
CA ASN A 242 0.75 11.19 19.21
C ASN A 242 1.76 11.56 18.10
N GLY A 243 1.59 11.02 16.89
CA GLY A 243 2.50 11.24 15.77
C GLY A 243 3.71 10.29 15.70
N VAL A 244 3.90 9.38 16.66
CA VAL A 244 5.01 8.41 16.64
C VAL A 244 4.76 7.26 15.64
N LEU A 245 5.83 6.79 15.00
CA LEU A 245 5.86 5.54 14.25
C LEU A 245 6.16 4.35 15.17
N TYR A 246 5.45 3.26 14.97
CA TYR A 246 5.61 2.03 15.71
C TYR A 246 5.99 0.88 14.78
N ASN A 247 6.82 -0.05 15.25
CA ASN A 247 7.00 -1.32 14.54
C ASN A 247 5.70 -2.14 14.56
N SER A 248 5.58 -3.07 13.62
CA SER A 248 4.38 -3.91 13.44
C SER A 248 4.00 -4.73 14.68
N ARG A 249 4.99 -5.25 15.43
CA ARG A 249 4.74 -6.02 16.67
C ARG A 249 4.07 -5.18 17.75
N TYR A 250 4.54 -3.95 17.95
CA TYR A 250 3.86 -3.03 18.88
C TYR A 250 2.48 -2.67 18.34
N ALA A 251 2.36 -2.32 17.06
CA ALA A 251 1.12 -1.92 16.42
C ALA A 251 0.01 -2.98 16.56
N VAL A 252 0.32 -4.28 16.39
CA VAL A 252 -0.66 -5.35 16.60
C VAL A 252 -1.04 -5.47 18.09
N SER A 253 -0.07 -5.31 19.00
CA SER A 253 -0.31 -5.40 20.44
C SER A 253 -1.24 -4.30 20.97
N VAL A 254 -1.31 -3.15 20.30
CA VAL A 254 -2.21 -2.04 20.66
C VAL A 254 -3.50 -2.02 19.84
N GLY A 255 -3.68 -2.93 18.88
CA GLY A 255 -4.88 -3.02 18.04
C GLY A 255 -4.89 -2.08 16.84
N LEU A 256 -3.76 -1.44 16.51
CA LEU A 256 -3.66 -0.58 15.32
C LEU A 256 -3.68 -1.40 14.02
N ILE A 257 -3.21 -2.65 14.05
CA ILE A 257 -3.27 -3.60 12.93
C ILE A 257 -3.77 -4.96 13.42
N ASP A 258 -4.12 -5.85 12.50
CA ASP A 258 -4.75 -7.15 12.77
C ASP A 258 -3.78 -8.33 12.71
N GLY A 259 -2.66 -8.18 12.00
CA GLY A 259 -1.71 -9.27 11.84
C GLY A 259 -0.33 -8.80 11.44
N VAL A 260 0.65 -9.67 11.69
CA VAL A 260 2.04 -9.47 11.30
C VAL A 260 2.49 -10.68 10.48
N MET A 261 2.76 -10.47 9.19
CA MET A 261 3.14 -11.52 8.24
C MET A 261 4.02 -10.92 7.15
N TYR A 262 5.07 -11.64 6.73
CA TYR A 262 5.74 -11.32 5.46
C TYR A 262 4.79 -11.54 4.28
N PHE A 263 5.13 -10.99 3.10
CA PHE A 263 4.23 -11.02 1.96
C PHE A 263 3.89 -12.44 1.51
N ASP A 264 4.89 -13.33 1.47
CA ASP A 264 4.67 -14.72 1.07
C ASP A 264 3.78 -15.46 2.07
N GLU A 265 3.96 -15.23 3.37
CA GLU A 265 3.09 -15.74 4.45
C GLU A 265 1.66 -15.22 4.30
N PHE A 266 1.49 -13.94 3.99
CA PHE A 266 0.19 -13.33 3.75
C PHE A 266 -0.51 -13.92 2.53
N ILE A 267 0.21 -14.13 1.43
CA ILE A 267 -0.31 -14.80 0.23
C ILE A 267 -0.70 -16.25 0.53
N LYS A 268 0.16 -17.01 1.25
CA LYS A 268 -0.14 -18.37 1.70
C LYS A 268 -1.39 -18.41 2.59
N ALA A 269 -1.57 -17.43 3.47
CA ALA A 269 -2.74 -17.33 4.33
C ALA A 269 -4.03 -17.08 3.52
N LEU A 270 -3.98 -16.23 2.48
CA LEU A 270 -5.11 -16.03 1.56
C LEU A 270 -5.44 -17.31 0.80
N GLN A 271 -4.42 -18.00 0.28
CA GLN A 271 -4.59 -19.27 -0.46
C GLN A 271 -5.15 -20.39 0.41
N ALA A 272 -4.67 -20.52 1.65
CA ALA A 272 -5.24 -21.44 2.64
C ALA A 272 -6.70 -21.08 2.99
N GLY A 273 -7.06 -19.80 2.90
CA GLY A 273 -8.43 -19.31 2.99
C GLY A 273 -9.30 -19.55 1.76
N GLY A 274 -8.77 -20.18 0.71
CA GLY A 274 -9.52 -20.52 -0.51
C GLY A 274 -9.44 -19.50 -1.65
N TYR A 275 -8.57 -18.49 -1.53
CA TYR A 275 -8.39 -17.46 -2.55
C TYR A 275 -7.24 -17.78 -3.53
N ALA A 276 -7.51 -17.73 -4.83
CA ALA A 276 -6.47 -17.51 -5.82
C ALA A 276 -5.95 -16.06 -5.69
N THR A 277 -4.64 -15.84 -5.77
CA THR A 277 -4.04 -14.50 -5.57
C THR A 277 -3.43 -13.97 -6.87
N VAL A 278 -3.99 -12.86 -7.37
CA VAL A 278 -3.60 -12.28 -8.68
C VAL A 278 -3.26 -10.80 -8.57
N THR A 279 -2.44 -10.32 -9.49
CA THR A 279 -2.21 -8.89 -9.72
C THR A 279 -3.43 -8.25 -10.37
N ALA A 280 -3.52 -6.91 -10.37
CA ALA A 280 -4.57 -6.17 -11.08
C ALA A 280 -4.70 -6.54 -12.58
N ASN A 281 -3.61 -6.99 -13.21
CA ASN A 281 -3.60 -7.42 -14.62
C ASN A 281 -3.92 -8.92 -14.80
N GLY A 282 -4.35 -9.61 -13.75
CA GLY A 282 -4.72 -11.03 -13.79
C GLY A 282 -3.53 -11.99 -13.85
N LYS A 283 -2.30 -11.52 -13.62
CA LYS A 283 -1.13 -12.42 -13.47
C LYS A 283 -1.07 -12.96 -12.06
N ASP A 284 -0.75 -14.24 -11.90
CA ASP A 284 -0.55 -14.83 -10.59
C ASP A 284 0.56 -14.16 -9.80
N ILE A 285 0.33 -14.03 -8.50
CA ILE A 285 1.32 -13.54 -7.55
C ILE A 285 1.96 -14.74 -6.88
N THR A 286 3.23 -14.94 -7.18
CA THR A 286 4.10 -15.88 -6.47
C THR A 286 4.85 -15.15 -5.33
N GLU A 287 5.60 -15.92 -4.52
CA GLU A 287 6.29 -15.51 -3.28
C GLU A 287 7.23 -14.28 -3.41
N PHE A 288 7.50 -13.79 -4.62
CA PHE A 288 8.34 -12.62 -4.86
C PHE A 288 7.67 -11.67 -5.87
N TYR A 289 6.86 -10.74 -5.38
CA TYR A 289 6.33 -9.64 -6.19
C TYR A 289 6.96 -8.32 -5.75
N PRO A 290 8.01 -7.81 -6.42
CA PRO A 290 8.64 -6.57 -6.02
C PRO A 290 7.64 -5.42 -6.20
N PHE A 291 7.27 -4.81 -5.08
CA PHE A 291 6.34 -3.68 -5.05
C PHE A 291 6.70 -2.55 -6.03
N SER A 292 8.00 -2.32 -6.25
CA SER A 292 8.55 -1.32 -7.17
C SER A 292 8.31 -1.59 -8.67
N ALA A 293 7.62 -2.66 -9.06
CA ALA A 293 7.32 -2.94 -10.47
C ALA A 293 6.53 -1.81 -11.17
N ARG A 294 5.83 -0.95 -10.42
CA ARG A 294 5.17 0.27 -10.91
C ARG A 294 6.12 1.48 -10.97
N GLU A 295 6.95 1.63 -9.95
CA GLU A 295 7.95 2.70 -9.81
C GLU A 295 9.05 2.58 -10.87
N ASN A 296 9.45 1.34 -11.20
CA ASN A 296 10.37 1.04 -12.30
C ASN A 296 9.81 1.44 -13.67
N ARG A 297 8.49 1.47 -13.89
CA ARG A 297 7.93 1.94 -15.17
C ARG A 297 7.93 3.46 -15.27
N LYS A 298 7.55 4.17 -14.19
CA LYS A 298 7.66 5.65 -14.15
C LYS A 298 9.12 6.10 -14.25
N ARG A 299 10.05 5.46 -13.53
CA ARG A 299 11.50 5.70 -13.68
C ARG A 299 11.99 5.38 -15.09
N LYS A 300 11.63 4.22 -15.66
CA LYS A 300 12.03 3.89 -17.06
C LYS A 300 11.43 4.85 -18.08
N MET A 301 10.22 5.35 -17.87
CA MET A 301 9.59 6.32 -18.76
C MET A 301 10.22 7.70 -18.62
N GLN A 302 10.47 8.18 -17.39
CA GLN A 302 11.20 9.42 -17.13
C GLN A 302 12.64 9.35 -17.62
N GLN A 303 13.30 8.21 -17.45
CA GLN A 303 14.63 7.94 -17.97
C GLN A 303 14.64 7.89 -19.50
N LYS A 304 13.65 7.26 -20.15
CA LYS A 304 13.48 7.32 -21.61
C LYS A 304 13.21 8.73 -22.12
N VAL A 305 12.40 9.51 -21.42
CA VAL A 305 12.13 10.93 -21.76
C VAL A 305 13.42 11.73 -21.60
N TRP A 306 14.17 11.52 -20.52
CA TRP A 306 15.46 12.15 -20.28
C TRP A 306 16.52 11.77 -21.33
N GLU A 307 16.63 10.49 -21.68
CA GLU A 307 17.50 9.98 -22.74
C GLU A 307 17.10 10.57 -24.11
N HIS A 308 15.80 10.65 -24.41
CA HIS A 308 15.30 11.27 -25.64
C HIS A 308 15.65 12.76 -25.73
N LEU A 309 15.49 13.49 -24.62
CA LEU A 309 15.89 14.90 -24.50
C LEU A 309 17.40 15.11 -24.63
N GLN A 310 18.23 14.14 -24.22
CA GLN A 310 19.69 14.19 -24.39
C GLN A 310 20.16 13.81 -25.80
N THR A 311 19.43 12.94 -26.52
CA THR A 311 19.83 12.49 -27.86
C THR A 311 19.50 13.46 -29.00
N GLY A 312 18.73 14.53 -28.74
CA GLY A 312 18.56 15.65 -29.68
C GLY A 312 17.97 15.30 -31.05
N GLN A 313 17.36 14.13 -31.24
CA GLN A 313 16.67 13.79 -32.49
C GLN A 313 15.28 14.44 -32.49
N LYS A 314 15.16 15.52 -33.26
CA LYS A 314 13.88 16.12 -33.69
C LYS A 314 13.14 15.20 -34.64
#